data_AF-A0A3B8V5T4-F1
#
_entry.id   AF-A0A3B8V5T4-F1
#
_cell.length_a   1.000
_cell.length_b   1.000
_cell.length_c   1.000
_cell.angle_alpha   90.00
_cell.angle_beta   90.00
_cell.angle_gamma   90.00
#
_symmetry.space_group_name_H-M   'P 1'
#
loop_
_entity.id
_entity.type
_entity.pdbx_description
1 polymer ?
#
loop_
_entity_poly.entity_id
_entity_poly.type
_entity_poly.pdbx_seq_one_letter_code
_entity_poly.pdbx_strand_id
1 'polypeptide(L)'
;MSIDKKLRPHFHITGGEGWINDPNGLVYYRGKYHAFYQYYPEATHWGPMHWGHAVSGDLTHWETLAPALYPDENDDGCFSGSALVWQDKLWLLYTSFTENGG
;
A
#
# COMPACT_ATOMS: atom_id res chain seq x y z
N MET A 1 15.67 -9.41 -3.93
CA MET A 1 15.22 -10.81 -4.23
C MET A 1 15.26 -11.05 -5.74
N SER A 2 15.32 -12.29 -6.24
CA SER A 2 15.21 -12.52 -7.71
C SER A 2 13.75 -12.66 -8.11
N ILE A 3 13.25 -11.76 -8.97
CA ILE A 3 11.89 -11.82 -9.52
C ILE A 3 11.90 -12.64 -10.82
N ASP A 4 11.12 -13.73 -10.88
CA ASP A 4 10.83 -14.38 -12.15
C ASP A 4 9.86 -13.50 -12.96
N LYS A 5 10.40 -12.83 -13.98
CA LYS A 5 9.63 -11.95 -14.86
C LYS A 5 8.49 -12.67 -15.59
N LYS A 6 8.57 -13.99 -15.79
CA LYS A 6 7.51 -14.74 -16.48
C LYS A 6 6.26 -14.93 -15.62
N LEU A 7 6.42 -14.94 -14.29
CA LEU A 7 5.31 -15.11 -13.34
C LEU A 7 4.74 -13.79 -12.87
N ARG A 8 5.42 -12.66 -13.16
CA ARG A 8 4.97 -11.35 -12.72
C ARG A 8 3.75 -10.87 -13.54
N PRO A 9 2.65 -10.45 -12.89
CA PRO A 9 1.55 -9.80 -13.59
C PRO A 9 2.00 -8.53 -14.32
N HIS A 10 1.60 -8.39 -15.59
CA HIS A 10 1.93 -7.21 -16.41
C HIS A 10 0.87 -6.11 -16.38
N PHE A 11 -0.38 -6.44 -16.03
CA PHE A 11 -1.53 -5.53 -16.09
C PHE A 11 -2.22 -5.32 -14.74
N HIS A 12 -1.61 -5.81 -13.64
CA HIS A 12 -2.14 -5.67 -12.29
C HIS A 12 -1.12 -4.91 -11.42
N ILE A 13 -1.62 -4.23 -10.38
CA ILE A 13 -0.74 -3.63 -9.36
C ILE A 13 0.11 -4.74 -8.72
N THR A 14 1.40 -4.44 -8.53
CA THR A 14 2.36 -5.32 -7.88
C THR A 14 3.30 -4.47 -7.03
N GLY A 15 3.78 -4.98 -5.88
CA GLY A 15 4.62 -4.22 -4.94
C GLY A 15 6.08 -3.98 -5.36
N GLY A 16 6.44 -4.08 -6.65
CA GLY A 16 7.86 -4.07 -7.04
C GLY A 16 8.57 -5.35 -6.58
N GLU A 17 9.21 -5.31 -5.42
CA GLU A 17 9.77 -6.45 -4.66
C GLU A 17 9.00 -6.64 -3.34
N GLY A 18 9.03 -7.85 -2.76
CA GLY A 18 8.43 -8.11 -1.45
C GLY A 18 6.99 -8.64 -1.48
N TRP A 19 6.28 -8.44 -0.38
CA TRP A 19 4.92 -8.97 -0.13
C TRP A 19 3.86 -7.87 -0.23
N ILE A 20 2.73 -8.16 -0.87
CA ILE A 20 1.52 -7.33 -0.82
C ILE A 20 0.30 -8.18 -0.48
N ASN A 21 -0.69 -7.58 0.15
CA ASN A 21 -2.00 -8.20 0.40
C ASN A 21 -3.14 -7.17 0.24
N ASP A 22 -3.78 -6.77 1.34
CA ASP A 22 -5.06 -6.08 1.33
C ASP A 22 -5.02 -4.77 0.53
N PRO A 23 -6.02 -4.51 -0.33
CA PRO A 23 -6.22 -3.19 -0.92
C PRO A 23 -6.70 -2.22 0.16
N ASN A 24 -6.09 -1.03 0.20
CA ASN A 24 -6.33 0.00 1.19
C ASN A 24 -6.66 1.34 0.54
N GLY A 25 -7.42 2.18 1.25
CA GLY A 25 -7.56 3.59 0.93
C GLY A 25 -7.99 3.93 -0.51
N LEU A 26 -8.73 3.04 -1.18
CA LEU A 26 -9.11 3.22 -2.58
C LEU A 26 -9.98 4.48 -2.75
N VAL A 27 -9.50 5.46 -3.52
CA VAL A 27 -10.15 6.78 -3.60
C VAL A 27 -9.82 7.51 -4.90
N TYR A 28 -10.73 8.37 -5.35
CA TYR A 28 -10.44 9.34 -6.41
C TYR A 28 -10.18 10.72 -5.81
N TYR A 29 -9.03 11.31 -6.08
CA TYR A 29 -8.63 12.61 -5.56
C TYR A 29 -7.74 13.36 -6.56
N ARG A 30 -8.00 14.66 -6.74
CA ARG A 30 -7.22 15.57 -7.61
C ARG A 30 -6.90 15.00 -9.01
N GLY A 31 -7.89 14.41 -9.67
CA GLY A 31 -7.75 13.96 -11.06
C GLY A 31 -7.18 12.55 -11.23
N LYS A 32 -6.94 11.81 -10.13
CA LYS A 32 -6.36 10.47 -10.15
C LYS A 32 -7.14 9.52 -9.25
N TYR A 33 -7.17 8.25 -9.66
CA TYR A 33 -7.48 7.14 -8.77
C TYR A 33 -6.22 6.81 -7.97
N HIS A 34 -6.35 6.68 -6.66
CA HIS A 34 -5.32 6.27 -5.74
C HIS A 34 -5.69 4.88 -5.23
N ALA A 35 -4.74 3.95 -5.35
CA ALA A 35 -4.82 2.64 -4.73
C ALA A 35 -3.66 2.50 -3.76
N PHE A 36 -3.98 2.29 -2.48
CA PHE A 36 -3.01 1.87 -1.49
C PHE A 36 -3.16 0.37 -1.25
N TYR A 37 -2.15 -0.25 -0.65
CA TYR A 37 -2.17 -1.68 -0.34
C TYR A 37 -1.19 -1.98 0.77
N GLN A 38 -1.47 -2.99 1.59
CA GLN A 38 -0.48 -3.50 2.54
C GLN A 38 0.77 -3.96 1.79
N TYR A 39 1.94 -3.59 2.29
CA TYR A 39 3.21 -3.78 1.63
C TYR A 39 4.33 -4.10 2.63
N TYR A 40 5.15 -5.11 2.33
CA TYR A 40 6.41 -5.35 3.04
C TYR A 40 7.55 -5.54 2.03
N PRO A 41 8.45 -4.54 1.90
CA PRO A 41 9.49 -4.55 0.88
C PRO A 41 10.60 -5.58 1.13
N GLU A 42 10.83 -5.96 2.38
CA GLU A 42 12.05 -6.70 2.76
C GLU A 42 11.94 -8.21 2.56
N ALA A 43 10.72 -8.76 2.51
CA ALA A 43 10.52 -10.19 2.28
C ALA A 43 9.24 -10.52 1.51
N THR A 44 9.15 -11.74 0.99
CA THR A 44 7.99 -12.29 0.26
C THR A 44 7.04 -13.07 1.16
N HIS A 45 6.98 -12.73 2.44
CA HIS A 45 6.00 -13.20 3.41
C HIS A 45 5.52 -12.01 4.22
N TRP A 46 4.49 -12.20 5.04
CA TRP A 46 3.97 -11.13 5.88
C TRP A 46 5.00 -10.65 6.92
N GLY A 47 4.99 -9.36 7.26
CA GLY A 47 5.93 -8.73 8.20
C GLY A 47 5.46 -7.32 8.61
N PRO A 48 6.37 -6.42 8.99
CA PRO A 48 6.03 -5.03 9.31
C PRO A 48 5.36 -4.30 8.13
N MET A 49 4.05 -4.08 8.26
CA MET A 49 3.21 -3.62 7.16
C MET A 49 3.34 -2.12 6.92
N HIS A 50 3.66 -1.77 5.69
CA HIS A 50 3.58 -0.43 5.12
C HIS A 50 2.30 -0.28 4.30
N TRP A 51 1.98 0.93 3.88
CA TRP A 51 1.05 1.14 2.77
C TRP A 51 1.81 1.51 1.50
N GLY A 52 1.90 0.58 0.56
CA GLY A 52 2.31 0.89 -0.82
C GLY A 52 1.29 1.79 -1.49
N HIS A 53 1.70 2.50 -2.56
CA HIS A 53 0.86 3.49 -3.23
C HIS A 53 1.04 3.41 -4.75
N ALA A 54 -0.08 3.35 -5.47
CA ALA A 54 -0.12 3.53 -6.91
C ALA A 54 -1.24 4.50 -7.30
N VAL A 55 -1.03 5.22 -8.41
CA VAL A 55 -2.03 6.12 -8.98
C VAL A 55 -2.34 5.77 -10.41
N SER A 56 -3.56 6.06 -10.85
CA SER A 56 -4.01 5.85 -12.23
C SER A 56 -4.93 6.97 -12.68
N GLY A 57 -4.95 7.25 -13.98
CA GLY A 57 -5.97 8.09 -14.60
C GLY A 57 -7.20 7.31 -15.07
N ASP A 58 -7.09 5.98 -15.22
CA ASP A 58 -8.07 5.15 -15.94
C ASP A 58 -8.35 3.78 -15.30
N LEU A 59 -7.82 3.53 -14.09
CA LEU A 59 -7.89 2.26 -13.34
C LEU A 59 -7.18 1.06 -13.99
N THR A 60 -6.44 1.25 -15.09
CA THR A 60 -5.75 0.18 -15.82
C THR A 60 -4.25 0.41 -15.95
N HIS A 61 -3.82 1.65 -16.17
CA HIS A 61 -2.41 2.03 -16.22
C HIS A 61 -2.01 2.66 -14.89
N TRP A 62 -1.16 1.98 -14.14
CA TRP A 62 -0.77 2.36 -12.80
C TRP A 62 0.68 2.85 -12.74
N GLU A 63 0.88 3.98 -12.08
CA GLU A 63 2.19 4.52 -11.71
C GLU A 63 2.42 4.22 -10.22
N THR A 64 3.47 3.46 -9.92
CA THR A 64 3.88 3.19 -8.54
C THR A 64 4.58 4.41 -7.96
N LEU A 65 4.14 4.84 -6.78
CA LEU A 65 4.74 5.92 -6.00
C LEU A 65 5.47 5.34 -4.77
N ALA A 66 6.16 6.19 -4.02
CA ALA A 66 6.73 5.79 -2.73
C ALA A 66 5.62 5.34 -1.76
N PRO A 67 5.88 4.39 -0.85
CA PRO A 67 4.93 4.04 0.19
C PRO A 67 4.42 5.27 0.94
N ALA A 68 3.12 5.28 1.23
CA ALA A 68 2.42 6.40 1.84
C ALA A 68 2.49 6.37 3.37
N LEU A 69 2.55 5.18 3.97
CA LEU A 69 2.71 4.97 5.40
C LEU A 69 3.80 3.94 5.65
N TYR A 70 4.57 4.18 6.71
CA TYR A 70 5.64 3.33 7.23
C TYR A 70 5.35 3.14 8.72
N PRO A 71 5.59 1.95 9.27
CA PRO A 71 5.69 1.80 10.72
C PRO A 71 6.77 2.74 11.27
N ASP A 72 6.52 3.33 12.42
CA ASP A 72 7.47 4.17 13.16
C ASP A 72 7.96 3.47 14.45
N GLU A 73 8.67 4.19 15.30
CA GLU A 73 9.23 3.61 16.53
C GLU A 73 8.17 3.15 17.57
N ASN A 74 6.90 3.52 17.37
CA ASN A 74 5.80 3.22 18.29
C ASN A 74 4.84 2.14 17.76
N ASP A 75 5.03 1.67 16.53
CA ASP A 75 4.20 0.61 15.95
C ASP A 75 4.99 -0.40 15.11
N ASP A 76 4.48 -1.62 15.08
CA ASP A 76 5.05 -2.76 14.36
C ASP A 76 4.39 -2.96 12.99
N GLY A 77 3.36 -2.17 12.67
CA GLY A 77 2.66 -2.26 11.39
C GLY A 77 1.54 -1.24 11.19
N CYS A 78 1.49 -0.63 10.01
CA CYS A 78 0.34 0.11 9.51
C CYS A 78 -0.63 -0.86 8.82
N PHE A 79 -1.61 -1.38 9.55
CA PHE A 79 -2.58 -2.33 9.04
C PHE A 79 -3.64 -1.64 8.16
N SER A 80 -4.58 -2.44 7.68
CA SER A 80 -5.56 -2.05 6.66
C SER A 80 -6.47 -0.91 7.10
N GLY A 81 -7.07 -0.26 6.11
CA GLY A 81 -7.85 0.95 6.34
C GLY A 81 -8.43 1.57 5.07
N SER A 82 -9.06 2.72 5.28
CA SER A 82 -9.87 3.41 4.27
C SER A 82 -9.40 4.85 4.08
N ALA A 83 -9.84 5.46 3.00
CA ALA A 83 -9.56 6.85 2.68
C ALA A 83 -10.84 7.65 2.53
N LEU A 84 -10.78 8.93 2.88
CA LEU A 84 -11.88 9.88 2.72
C LEU A 84 -11.33 11.19 2.16
N VAL A 85 -11.99 11.72 1.13
CA VAL A 85 -11.78 13.11 0.71
C VAL A 85 -12.76 14.00 1.46
N TRP A 86 -12.22 14.91 2.26
CA TRP A 86 -13.02 15.88 3.01
C TRP A 86 -12.34 17.25 3.00
N GLN A 87 -13.08 18.28 2.60
CA GLN A 87 -12.60 19.67 2.52
C GLN A 87 -11.30 19.82 1.69
N ASP A 88 -11.28 19.24 0.49
CA ASP A 88 -10.11 19.17 -0.41
C ASP A 88 -8.83 18.60 0.26
N LYS A 89 -9.00 17.72 1.25
CA LYS A 89 -7.90 16.96 1.85
C LYS A 89 -8.19 15.47 1.75
N LEU A 90 -7.14 14.71 1.48
CA LEU A 90 -7.16 13.26 1.56
C LEU A 90 -6.82 12.83 2.99
N TRP A 91 -7.75 12.16 3.64
CA TRP A 91 -7.60 11.55 4.96
C TRP A 91 -7.41 10.05 4.81
N LEU A 92 -6.37 9.50 5.44
CA LEU A 92 -6.15 8.07 5.54
C LEU A 92 -6.46 7.65 6.98
N LEU A 93 -7.36 6.68 7.13
CA LEU A 93 -7.72 6.09 8.41
C LEU A 93 -7.30 4.64 8.39
N TYR A 94 -6.44 4.25 9.32
CA TYR A 94 -5.83 2.92 9.36
C TYR A 94 -5.73 2.41 10.78
N THR A 95 -5.59 1.10 10.93
CA THR A 95 -5.30 0.47 12.21
C THR A 95 -3.78 0.40 12.39
N SER A 96 -3.24 1.00 13.44
CA SER A 96 -1.85 0.76 13.85
C SER A 96 -1.80 -0.50 14.72
N PHE A 97 -0.76 -1.31 14.56
CA PHE A 97 -0.53 -2.54 15.32
C PHE A 97 0.77 -2.42 16.13
N THR A 98 0.71 -2.77 17.41
CA THR A 98 1.88 -2.91 18.27
C THR A 98 1.81 -4.28 18.94
N GLU A 99 2.88 -5.06 18.85
CA GLU A 99 3.03 -6.33 19.55
C GLU A 99 3.51 -6.06 20.97
N ASN A 100 2.58 -6.09 21.92
CA ASN A 100 2.92 -6.08 23.35
C ASN A 100 3.35 -7.50 23.73
N GLY A 101 4.65 -7.79 23.60
CA GLY A 101 5.26 -9.11 23.82
C GLY A 101 4.55 -9.97 24.86
N GLY A 102 4.07 -11.14 24.42
CA GLY A 102 3.47 -12.17 25.26
C GLY A 102 4.48 -12.98 26.06
#